data_AF-J0LDR5-F1
#
_entry.id   AF-J0LDR5-F1
#
_cell.length_a   1.000
_cell.length_b   1.000
_cell.length_c   1.000
_cell.angle_alpha   90.00
_cell.angle_beta   90.00
_cell.angle_gamma   90.00
#
_symmetry.space_group_name_H-M   'P 1'
#
loop_
_entity.id
_entity.type
_entity.pdbx_description
1 polymer ?
#
loop_
_entity_poly.entity_id
_entity_poly.type
_entity_poly.pdbx_seq_one_letter_code
_entity_poly.pdbx_strand_id
1 'polypeptide(L)'
;MHPKVAAAYDSLYNCKPYVGPLVSNRHGILRTNGFEATFDGILGERAFIAVMQIMSRANHSCKPNTKSCRQKYQATYTASRDIAPGEEITVTYIDETRPKAERRKELKTKYFFTCTCELCGPA
;
A
#
# COMPACT_ATOMS: atom_id res chain seq x y z
N MET A 1 -4.54 -17.40 -12.20
CA MET A 1 -3.45 -17.08 -11.26
C MET A 1 -2.85 -18.40 -10.78
N HIS A 2 -1.53 -18.56 -10.73
CA HIS A 2 -0.90 -19.80 -10.25
C HIS A 2 -1.33 -20.09 -8.79
N PRO A 3 -1.59 -21.34 -8.36
CA PRO A 3 -2.18 -21.63 -7.04
C PRO A 3 -1.44 -21.02 -5.84
N LYS A 4 -0.10 -21.10 -5.84
CA LYS A 4 0.73 -20.46 -4.79
C LYS A 4 0.59 -18.94 -4.74
N VAL A 5 0.38 -18.30 -5.90
CA VAL A 5 0.16 -16.85 -6.01
C VAL A 5 -1.24 -16.48 -5.54
N ALA A 6 -2.24 -17.32 -5.83
CA ALA A 6 -3.61 -17.12 -5.38
C ALA A 6 -3.72 -17.15 -3.84
N ALA A 7 -3.11 -18.15 -3.18
CA ALA A 7 -3.13 -18.23 -1.71
C ALA A 7 -2.45 -17.01 -1.06
N ALA A 8 -1.29 -16.59 -1.57
CA ALA A 8 -0.60 -15.39 -1.09
C ALA A 8 -1.46 -14.13 -1.26
N TYR A 9 -2.10 -13.99 -2.42
CA TYR A 9 -3.00 -12.88 -2.73
C TYR A 9 -4.22 -12.86 -1.80
N ASP A 10 -4.89 -14.00 -1.62
CA ASP A 10 -6.11 -14.12 -0.80
C ASP A 10 -5.84 -13.91 0.70
N SER A 11 -4.57 -14.01 1.14
CA SER A 11 -4.14 -13.73 2.51
C SER A 11 -3.89 -12.25 2.81
N LEU A 12 -3.99 -11.36 1.82
CA LEU A 12 -3.79 -9.93 2.02
C LEU A 12 -5.03 -9.29 2.68
N TYR A 13 -4.79 -8.23 3.43
CA TYR A 13 -5.85 -7.51 4.13
C TYR A 13 -6.82 -6.84 3.15
N ASN A 14 -8.11 -6.89 3.44
CA ASN A 14 -9.15 -6.21 2.65
C ASN A 14 -9.96 -5.30 3.59
N CYS A 15 -9.80 -3.99 3.43
CA CYS A 15 -10.60 -3.02 4.19
C CYS A 15 -11.87 -2.59 3.45
N LYS A 16 -12.08 -3.03 2.20
CA LYS A 16 -13.23 -2.58 1.41
C LYS A 16 -14.49 -3.37 1.78
N PRO A 17 -15.61 -2.68 2.05
CA PRO A 17 -16.85 -3.36 2.36
C PRO A 17 -17.39 -4.06 1.12
N TYR A 18 -18.05 -5.20 1.33
CA TYR A 18 -18.69 -6.03 0.29
C TYR A 18 -20.02 -5.45 -0.22
N VAL A 19 -20.18 -4.13 -0.21
CA VAL A 19 -21.44 -3.45 -0.57
C VAL A 19 -21.30 -2.79 -1.95
N GLY A 20 -22.19 -3.16 -2.88
CA GLY A 20 -22.25 -2.63 -4.25
C GLY A 20 -21.90 -3.66 -5.35
N PRO A 21 -21.96 -3.28 -6.64
CA PRO A 21 -21.88 -4.20 -7.79
C PRO A 21 -20.49 -4.78 -8.10
N LEU A 22 -19.46 -4.46 -7.30
CA LEU A 22 -18.07 -4.91 -7.49
C LEU A 22 -17.67 -5.86 -6.34
N VAL A 23 -18.27 -7.05 -6.34
CA VAL A 23 -18.66 -7.82 -5.15
C VAL A 23 -17.65 -8.87 -4.63
N SER A 24 -16.44 -9.00 -5.21
CA SER A 24 -15.52 -10.07 -4.79
C SER A 24 -14.48 -9.61 -3.77
N ASN A 25 -14.14 -10.49 -2.82
CA ASN A 25 -13.04 -10.26 -1.86
C ASN A 25 -11.74 -9.86 -2.58
N ARG A 26 -11.44 -10.53 -3.69
CA ARG A 26 -10.25 -10.21 -4.49
C ARG A 26 -10.28 -8.80 -5.06
N HIS A 27 -11.44 -8.28 -5.46
CA HIS A 27 -11.56 -6.89 -5.88
C HIS A 27 -11.28 -5.91 -4.74
N GLY A 28 -11.74 -6.23 -3.52
CA GLY A 28 -11.42 -5.46 -2.31
C GLY A 28 -9.93 -5.48 -2.00
N ILE A 29 -9.30 -6.66 -2.03
CA ILE A 29 -7.86 -6.85 -1.88
C ILE A 29 -7.09 -6.00 -2.88
N LEU A 30 -7.45 -6.03 -4.18
CA LEU A 30 -6.83 -5.20 -5.20
C LEU A 30 -6.91 -3.71 -4.84
N ARG A 31 -8.07 -3.23 -4.40
CA ARG A 31 -8.28 -1.81 -4.06
C ARG A 31 -7.61 -1.39 -2.75
N THR A 32 -7.35 -2.31 -1.83
CA THR A 32 -6.64 -2.03 -0.57
C THR A 32 -5.12 -2.07 -0.77
N ASN A 33 -4.61 -2.98 -1.60
CA ASN A 33 -3.19 -3.35 -1.64
C ASN A 33 -2.47 -2.96 -2.94
N GLY A 34 -3.21 -2.43 -3.92
CA GLY A 34 -2.72 -2.11 -5.24
C GLY A 34 -1.78 -0.91 -5.24
N PHE A 35 -0.64 -1.08 -5.90
CA PHE A 35 0.30 -0.01 -6.21
C PHE A 35 0.20 0.35 -7.69
N GLU A 36 0.27 1.63 -8.00
CA GLU A 36 0.54 2.06 -9.37
C GLU A 36 1.94 1.58 -9.77
N ALA A 37 2.02 0.89 -10.90
CA ALA A 37 3.23 0.32 -11.45
C ALA A 37 3.32 0.67 -12.94
N THR A 38 4.44 1.28 -13.31
CA THR A 38 4.86 1.45 -14.70
C THR A 38 5.87 0.36 -15.03
N PHE A 39 5.60 -0.40 -16.09
CA PHE A 39 6.50 -1.44 -16.56
C PHE A 39 7.06 -0.99 -17.91
N ASP A 40 8.26 -0.41 -17.90
CA ASP A 40 8.92 0.08 -19.10
C ASP A 40 9.11 -1.07 -20.12
N GLY A 41 8.67 -0.83 -21.36
CA GLY A 41 9.14 -1.60 -22.52
C GLY A 41 8.33 -2.82 -22.98
N ILE A 42 7.16 -3.15 -22.41
CA ILE A 42 6.32 -4.25 -22.95
C ILE A 42 4.97 -3.80 -23.53
N LEU A 43 4.34 -2.72 -23.05
CA LEU A 43 2.98 -2.33 -23.47
C LEU A 43 2.80 -0.82 -23.76
N GLY A 44 3.88 -0.08 -23.98
CA GLY A 44 3.88 1.40 -23.97
C GLY A 44 3.81 1.95 -22.55
N GLU A 45 3.79 3.28 -22.39
CA GLU A 45 3.63 4.00 -21.11
C GLU A 45 2.22 3.80 -20.52
N ARG A 46 1.86 2.55 -20.20
CA ARG A 46 0.58 2.21 -19.58
C ARG A 46 0.81 2.00 -18.08
N ALA A 47 0.03 2.72 -17.28
CA ALA A 47 -0.03 2.50 -15.84
C ALA A 47 -0.85 1.23 -15.55
N PHE A 48 -0.28 0.35 -14.72
CA PHE A 48 -0.95 -0.84 -14.20
C PHE A 48 -1.14 -0.71 -12.69
N ILE A 49 -2.10 -1.49 -12.15
CA ILE A 49 -2.18 -1.73 -10.72
C ILE A 49 -1.58 -3.10 -10.43
N ALA A 50 -0.54 -3.12 -9.59
CA ALA A 50 0.13 -4.34 -9.17
C ALA A 50 -0.12 -4.60 -7.68
N VAL A 51 -0.39 -5.87 -7.33
CA VAL A 51 -0.43 -6.34 -5.95
C VAL A 51 0.82 -7.18 -5.71
N MET A 52 1.60 -6.81 -4.70
CA MET A 52 2.91 -7.37 -4.45
C MET A 52 2.87 -8.24 -3.18
N GLN A 53 3.22 -9.51 -3.28
CA GLN A 53 3.04 -10.49 -2.19
C GLN A 53 3.65 -10.07 -0.85
N ILE A 54 4.78 -9.36 -0.89
CA ILE A 54 5.50 -8.90 0.30
C ILE A 54 5.20 -7.42 0.56
N MET A 55 5.36 -6.55 -0.44
CA MET A 55 5.25 -5.11 -0.25
C MET A 55 3.84 -4.65 0.14
N SER A 56 2.79 -5.32 -0.33
CA SER A 56 1.41 -5.01 0.05
C SER A 56 1.09 -5.24 1.54
N ARG A 57 2.04 -5.75 2.33
CA ARG A 57 1.86 -6.00 3.77
C ARG A 57 2.35 -4.86 4.66
N ALA A 58 3.14 -3.92 4.13
CA ALA A 58 3.72 -2.85 4.93
C ALA A 58 2.64 -1.83 5.31
N ASN A 59 2.56 -1.46 6.59
CA ASN A 59 1.62 -0.48 7.10
C ASN A 59 2.03 0.96 6.79
N HIS A 60 1.07 1.87 6.94
CA HIS A 60 1.28 3.29 6.70
C HIS A 60 1.92 4.02 7.89
N SER A 61 2.86 4.91 7.59
CA SER A 61 3.24 6.04 8.46
C SER A 61 3.35 7.31 7.61
N CYS A 62 2.95 8.47 8.14
CA CYS A 62 3.23 9.76 7.48
C CYS A 62 4.71 10.16 7.57
N LYS A 63 5.50 9.45 8.40
CA LYS A 63 6.96 9.52 8.45
C LYS A 63 7.50 8.09 8.31
N PRO A 64 7.53 7.55 7.08
CA PRO A 64 7.92 6.16 6.86
C PRO A 64 9.43 5.97 7.09
N ASN A 65 9.82 4.76 7.50
CA ASN A 65 11.23 4.37 7.63
C ASN A 65 11.78 3.69 6.35
N THR A 66 10.98 3.65 5.27
CA THR A 66 11.41 3.18 3.96
C THR A 66 11.00 4.11 2.83
N LYS A 67 11.71 3.99 1.70
CA LYS A 67 11.33 4.52 0.39
C LYS A 67 11.04 3.36 -0.55
N SER A 68 10.02 3.49 -1.38
CA SER A 68 9.69 2.50 -2.40
C SER A 68 10.23 2.91 -3.76
N CYS A 69 10.97 2.04 -4.43
CA CYS A 69 11.38 2.21 -5.81
C CYS A 69 10.79 1.09 -6.67
N ARG A 70 10.36 1.42 -7.88
CA ARG A 70 9.84 0.47 -8.87
C ARG A 70 10.65 0.63 -10.14
N GLN A 71 11.23 -0.46 -10.62
CA GLN A 71 12.01 -0.48 -11.85
C GLN A 71 11.71 -1.76 -12.61
N LYS A 72 11.18 -1.62 -13.84
CA LYS A 72 10.74 -2.75 -14.66
C LYS A 72 9.82 -3.68 -13.85
N TYR A 73 10.20 -4.95 -13.66
CA TYR A 73 9.42 -5.98 -12.95
C TYR A 73 9.75 -6.08 -11.46
N GLN A 74 10.58 -5.19 -10.93
CA GLN A 74 11.01 -5.22 -9.54
C GLN A 74 10.47 -4.01 -8.78
N ALA A 75 10.10 -4.26 -7.53
CA ALA A 75 9.77 -3.24 -6.57
C ALA A 75 10.56 -3.51 -5.28
N THR A 76 11.12 -2.46 -4.70
CA THR A 76 12.08 -2.55 -3.60
C THR A 76 11.72 -1.54 -2.53
N TYR A 77 11.82 -1.94 -1.26
CA TYR A 77 11.91 -1.02 -0.14
C TYR A 77 13.36 -0.83 0.26
N THR A 78 13.77 0.43 0.34
CA THR A 78 15.09 0.82 0.86
C THR A 78 14.86 1.58 2.15
N ALA A 79 15.58 1.21 3.21
CA ALA A 79 15.53 1.93 4.47
C ALA A 79 15.91 3.41 4.26
N SER A 80 15.13 4.34 4.82
CA SER A 80 15.40 5.78 4.77
C SER A 80 16.21 6.28 5.97
N ARG A 81 16.34 5.42 6.99
CA ARG A 81 17.13 5.56 8.21
C ARG A 81 17.38 4.17 8.79
N ASP A 82 18.19 4.08 9.84
CA ASP A 82 18.36 2.84 10.60
C ASP A 82 17.02 2.36 11.16
N ILE A 83 16.77 1.05 11.07
CA ILE A 83 15.56 0.37 11.57
C ILE A 83 16.00 -0.64 12.62
N ALA A 84 15.53 -0.47 13.86
CA ALA A 84 15.93 -1.36 14.95
C ALA A 84 15.27 -2.75 14.83
N PRO A 85 15.87 -3.82 15.39
CA PRO A 85 15.20 -5.11 15.49
C PRO A 85 13.85 -5.00 16.21
N GLY A 86 12.80 -5.54 15.60
CA GLY A 86 11.42 -5.45 16.11
C GLY A 86 10.68 -4.17 15.77
N GLU A 87 11.35 -3.18 15.16
CA GLU A 87 10.68 -1.99 14.62
C GLU A 87 9.89 -2.34 13.35
N GLU A 88 8.67 -1.83 13.23
CA GLU A 88 7.82 -2.08 12.07
C GLU A 88 8.32 -1.36 10.82
N ILE A 89 8.39 -2.07 9.70
CA ILE A 89 8.66 -1.48 8.39
C ILE A 89 7.40 -0.75 7.90
N THR A 90 7.51 0.56 7.69
CA THR A 90 6.40 1.42 7.29
C THR A 90 6.67 2.15 5.97
N VAL A 91 5.58 2.43 5.24
CA VAL A 91 5.58 3.14 3.97
C VAL A 91 4.57 4.28 3.98
N THR A 92 4.59 5.16 2.99
CA THR A 92 3.53 6.15 2.79
C THR A 92 2.50 5.63 1.76
N TYR A 93 1.20 5.79 2.05
CA TYR A 93 0.12 5.41 1.13
C TYR A 93 -0.45 6.61 0.37
N ILE A 94 -0.09 7.80 0.81
CA ILE A 94 -0.66 9.08 0.40
C ILE A 94 0.49 10.08 0.27
N ASP A 95 0.19 11.28 -0.18
CA ASP A 95 1.14 12.38 -0.15
C ASP A 95 1.30 12.91 1.29
N GLU A 96 2.41 12.57 1.94
CA GLU A 96 2.70 12.99 3.32
C GLU A 96 3.00 14.49 3.47
N THR A 97 3.23 15.22 2.36
CA THR A 97 3.50 16.67 2.39
C THR A 97 2.24 17.49 2.67
N ARG A 98 1.06 16.90 2.49
CA ARG A 98 -0.24 17.54 2.74
C ARG A 98 -0.49 17.81 4.23
N PRO A 99 -1.36 18.77 4.60
CA PRO A 99 -1.74 19.02 5.99
C PRO A 99 -2.32 17.80 6.72
N LYS A 100 -2.10 17.69 8.04
CA LYS A 100 -2.55 16.56 8.89
C LYS A 100 -4.03 16.21 8.70
N ALA A 101 -4.91 17.22 8.65
CA ALA A 101 -6.34 17.01 8.48
C ALA A 101 -6.69 16.33 7.15
N GLU A 102 -6.02 16.74 6.07
CA GLU A 102 -6.20 16.14 4.74
C GLU A 102 -5.67 14.72 4.69
N ARG A 103 -4.47 14.48 5.25
CA ARG A 103 -3.89 13.12 5.35
C ARG A 103 -4.83 12.17 6.09
N ARG A 104 -5.34 12.56 7.27
CA ARG A 104 -6.30 11.74 8.03
C ARG A 104 -7.60 11.52 7.28
N LYS A 105 -8.14 12.56 6.62
CA LYS A 105 -9.36 12.45 5.81
C LYS A 105 -9.17 11.45 4.67
N GLU A 106 -8.06 11.54 3.95
CA GLU A 106 -7.74 10.65 2.84
C GLU A 106 -7.58 9.21 3.31
N LEU A 107 -6.82 8.96 4.37
CA LEU A 107 -6.63 7.62 4.94
C LEU A 107 -7.94 7.02 5.48
N LYS A 108 -8.77 7.82 6.15
CA LYS A 108 -10.08 7.36 6.64
C LYS A 108 -11.03 7.02 5.50
N THR A 109 -10.98 7.78 4.40
CA THR A 109 -11.85 7.57 3.23
C THR A 109 -11.37 6.39 2.38
N LYS A 110 -10.06 6.27 2.15
CA LYS A 110 -9.47 5.25 1.28
C LYS A 110 -9.17 3.95 2.01
N TYR A 111 -8.77 3.98 3.28
CA TYR A 111 -8.28 2.79 3.99
C TYR A 111 -9.02 2.51 5.29
N PHE A 112 -9.99 3.36 5.66
CA PHE A 112 -10.87 3.18 6.82
C PHE A 112 -10.13 3.10 8.17
N PHE A 113 -8.97 3.77 8.28
CA PHE A 113 -8.27 3.93 9.55
C PHE A 113 -7.86 5.39 9.79
N THR A 114 -7.51 5.72 11.03
CA THR A 114 -6.96 7.02 11.42
C THR A 114 -5.49 6.85 11.77
N CYS A 115 -4.60 7.57 11.08
CA CYS A 115 -3.17 7.48 11.34
C CYS A 115 -2.80 8.10 12.69
N THR A 116 -2.02 7.34 13.47
CA THR A 116 -1.53 7.71 14.80
C THR A 116 0.01 7.77 14.88
N CYS A 117 0.69 7.85 13.74
CA CYS A 117 2.16 8.02 13.70
C CYS A 117 2.60 9.32 14.40
N GLU A 118 3.90 9.46 14.64
CA GLU A 118 4.52 10.61 15.32
C GLU A 118 4.10 11.99 14.76
N LEU A 119 3.88 12.12 13.44
CA LEU A 119 3.44 13.37 12.81
C LEU A 119 1.93 13.64 12.95
N CYS A 120 1.14 12.63 13.31
CA CYS A 120 -0.30 12.71 13.44
C CYS A 120 -0.76 12.74 14.90
N GLY A 121 -0.08 12.04 15.81
CA GLY A 121 -0.46 11.89 17.21
C GLY A 121 -1.72 11.03 17.40
N PRO A 122 -2.24 10.90 18.64
CA PRO A 122 -3.40 10.07 18.98
C PRO A 122 -4.65 10.43 18.16
N ALA A 123 -5.53 9.43 17.97
CA ALA A 123 -6.73 9.53 17.14
C ALA A 123 -7.64 10.68 17.61
#